data_AF-A0A8R2LWK5-F1
#
_entry.id   AF-A0A8R2LWK5-F1
#
_cell.length_a   1.000
_cell.length_b   1.000
_cell.length_c   1.000
_cell.angle_alpha   90.00
_cell.angle_beta   90.00
_cell.angle_gamma   90.00
#
_symmetry.space_group_name_H-M   'P 1'
#
loop_
_entity.id
_entity.type
_entity.pdbx_description
1 polymer ?
#
loop_
_entity_poly.entity_id
_entity_poly.type
_entity_poly.pdbx_seq_one_letter_code
_entity_poly.pdbx_strand_id
1 'polypeptide(L)'
;MWDTNAYLSALTPKFYVALTGTSSLISGLILIFEWWYFRTYGTSFIEQVSLSHLGPWLGGGNETDNSNTNTNNTASNECKVWRNPMALLRGAEYGRLWSAARRAPLTYYDMNLSAQDHQAWFSCGGDQSPVEEAMNRAWREREPTARVAAARTALARDPDCAAALLLLAEEDSPTVQEAERVLKRAWRAAEASWRAHAAAGSAYASAARRDAAVLAHVKRRVAMCARRLGKLRDAARMFRELTRDAPPALHAMSLHENLIEVLLEQRLYADAAAVVARFEDAGAPPSAALLYTAALLRARAAVGVGARPGAEVIALEAIRRAIEFNPHVPEYLLELRALTLPPEHVLRRGDSEAVAYAFFHLRHWRNAEGALRLVAAAWAGAERAGAGAGAGCAACADRELLAPHHAMSAFPRRRAALLPLAAALCAGCAVLALAAHRWPAHAHALLDPRRLHSLLAAV
;
A
#
# COMPACT_ATOMS: atom_id res chain seq x y z
N MET A 1 -23.67 49.68 -6.59
CA MET A 1 -24.66 48.90 -5.84
C MET A 1 -25.65 48.34 -6.86
N TRP A 2 -25.61 47.05 -7.14
CA TRP A 2 -26.54 46.42 -8.07
C TRP A 2 -27.69 45.88 -7.23
N ASP A 3 -28.89 46.40 -7.42
CA ASP A 3 -30.07 45.90 -6.72
C ASP A 3 -30.37 44.47 -7.20
N THR A 4 -30.06 43.49 -6.34
CA THR A 4 -30.41 42.07 -6.51
C THR A 4 -31.91 41.88 -6.80
N ASN A 5 -32.71 42.87 -6.39
CA ASN A 5 -34.15 42.93 -6.64
C ASN A 5 -34.53 43.11 -8.12
N ALA A 6 -33.68 43.71 -8.97
CA ALA A 6 -33.96 43.92 -10.40
C ALA A 6 -33.77 42.64 -11.25
N TYR A 7 -32.87 41.74 -10.83
CA TYR A 7 -32.61 40.48 -11.55
C TYR A 7 -33.71 39.43 -11.29
N LEU A 8 -34.17 39.33 -10.04
CA LEU A 8 -35.27 38.43 -9.67
C LEU A 8 -36.63 38.89 -10.22
N SER A 9 -36.81 40.19 -10.46
CA SER A 9 -38.04 40.75 -11.04
C SER A 9 -38.08 40.73 -12.58
N ALA A 10 -36.96 40.46 -13.25
CA ALA A 10 -36.91 40.29 -14.72
C ALA A 10 -37.23 38.85 -15.18
N LEU A 11 -37.27 37.88 -14.26
CA LEU A 11 -37.68 36.51 -14.54
C LEU A 11 -39.22 36.46 -14.58
N THR A 12 -39.79 36.64 -15.77
CA THR A 12 -41.24 36.54 -15.95
C THR A 12 -41.76 35.19 -15.43
N PRO A 13 -43.00 35.12 -14.90
CA PRO A 13 -43.61 33.85 -14.49
C PRO A 13 -43.55 32.76 -15.58
N LYS A 14 -43.52 33.17 -16.85
CA LYS A 14 -43.32 32.28 -18.01
C LYS A 14 -41.96 31.57 -18.00
N PHE A 15 -40.89 32.21 -17.50
CA PHE A 15 -39.58 31.57 -17.35
C PHE A 15 -39.61 30.50 -16.25
N TYR A 16 -40.22 30.77 -15.10
CA TYR A 16 -40.34 29.77 -14.03
C TYR A 16 -41.22 28.59 -14.44
N VAL A 17 -42.30 28.84 -15.18
CA VAL A 17 -43.16 27.80 -15.77
C VAL A 17 -42.42 27.03 -16.86
N ALA A 18 -41.61 27.68 -17.69
CA ALA A 18 -40.79 27.01 -18.69
C ALA A 18 -39.65 26.19 -18.05
N LEU A 19 -39.05 26.67 -16.96
CA LEU A 19 -37.97 25.99 -16.24
C LEU A 19 -38.51 24.78 -15.46
N THR A 20 -39.61 24.91 -14.74
CA THR A 20 -40.27 23.76 -14.09
C THR A 20 -40.90 22.81 -15.11
N GLY A 21 -41.46 23.33 -16.21
CA GLY A 21 -42.00 22.53 -17.30
C GLY A 21 -40.92 21.70 -18.01
N THR A 22 -39.79 22.30 -18.35
CA THR A 22 -38.67 21.60 -18.99
C THR A 22 -37.99 20.63 -18.04
N SER A 23 -37.77 20.99 -16.76
CA SER A 23 -37.20 20.06 -15.78
C SER A 23 -38.12 18.86 -15.53
N SER A 24 -39.43 19.08 -15.39
CA SER A 24 -40.40 18.00 -15.18
C SER A 24 -40.56 17.11 -16.41
N LEU A 25 -40.49 17.66 -17.62
CA LEU A 25 -40.58 16.89 -18.86
C LEU A 25 -39.33 16.04 -19.07
N ILE A 26 -38.14 16.58 -18.81
CA ILE A 26 -36.88 15.84 -18.87
C ILE A 26 -36.87 14.73 -17.81
N SER A 27 -37.26 15.02 -16.57
CA SER A 27 -37.37 14.00 -15.52
C SER A 27 -38.37 12.90 -15.88
N GLY A 28 -39.53 13.24 -16.47
CA GLY A 28 -40.51 12.25 -16.92
C GLY A 28 -39.99 11.37 -18.06
N LEU A 29 -39.28 11.95 -19.04
CA LEU A 29 -38.63 11.22 -20.13
C LEU A 29 -37.58 10.24 -19.62
N ILE A 30 -36.75 10.67 -18.67
CA ILE A 30 -35.75 9.83 -18.01
C ILE A 30 -36.45 8.66 -17.31
N LEU A 31 -37.56 8.90 -16.60
CA LEU A 31 -38.28 7.87 -15.85
C LEU A 31 -38.93 6.83 -16.78
N ILE A 32 -39.51 7.26 -17.91
CA ILE A 32 -40.07 6.36 -18.92
C ILE A 32 -38.97 5.52 -19.57
N PHE A 33 -37.84 6.13 -19.89
CA PHE A 33 -36.69 5.44 -20.48
C PHE A 33 -36.08 4.44 -19.49
N GLU A 34 -35.92 4.84 -18.23
CA GLU A 34 -35.45 4.00 -17.13
C GLU A 34 -36.37 2.80 -16.91
N TRP A 35 -37.70 3.03 -16.92
CA TRP A 35 -38.69 1.96 -16.76
C TRP A 35 -38.69 0.99 -17.94
N TRP A 36 -38.61 1.49 -19.17
CA TRP A 36 -38.49 0.66 -20.37
C TRP A 36 -37.19 -0.16 -20.37
N TYR A 37 -36.07 0.48 -20.03
CA TYR A 37 -34.76 -0.16 -19.94
C TYR A 37 -34.73 -1.25 -18.86
N PHE A 38 -35.22 -0.95 -17.66
CA PHE A 38 -35.32 -1.90 -16.56
C PHE A 38 -36.17 -3.12 -16.93
N ARG A 39 -37.32 -2.92 -17.61
CA ARG A 39 -38.18 -4.02 -18.06
C ARG A 39 -37.51 -4.92 -19.11
N THR A 40 -36.59 -4.36 -19.89
CA THR A 40 -35.93 -5.06 -21.01
C THR A 40 -34.65 -5.77 -20.56
N TYR A 41 -33.88 -5.17 -19.63
CA TYR A 41 -32.55 -5.63 -19.23
C TYR A 41 -32.41 -6.03 -17.75
N GLY A 42 -33.47 -5.88 -16.95
CA GLY A 42 -33.51 -6.29 -15.54
C GLY A 42 -32.59 -5.50 -14.60
N THR A 43 -31.98 -4.41 -15.06
CA THR A 43 -31.04 -3.57 -14.31
C THR A 43 -31.32 -2.08 -14.57
N SER A 44 -31.06 -1.22 -13.59
CA SER A 44 -31.27 0.23 -13.70
C SER A 44 -30.12 0.89 -14.48
N PHE A 45 -30.44 1.72 -15.47
CA PHE A 45 -29.45 2.46 -16.25
C PHE A 45 -28.82 3.58 -15.42
N ILE A 46 -29.62 4.31 -14.62
CA ILE A 46 -29.09 5.31 -13.68
C ILE A 46 -28.19 4.65 -12.63
N GLU A 47 -28.52 3.46 -12.14
CA GLU A 47 -27.69 2.71 -11.20
C GLU A 47 -26.36 2.29 -11.85
N GLN A 48 -26.37 1.80 -13.09
CA GLN A 48 -25.14 1.47 -13.82
C GLN A 48 -24.27 2.69 -14.10
N VAL A 49 -24.86 3.81 -14.51
CA VAL A 49 -24.14 5.07 -14.79
C VAL A 49 -23.65 5.71 -13.49
N SER A 50 -24.44 5.65 -12.40
CA SER A 50 -24.01 6.16 -11.09
C SER A 50 -22.94 5.27 -10.46
N LEU A 51 -22.98 3.95 -10.58
CA LEU A 51 -21.90 3.06 -10.12
C LEU A 51 -20.62 3.26 -10.93
N SER A 52 -20.73 3.50 -12.24
CA SER A 52 -19.57 3.72 -13.11
C SER A 52 -18.96 5.12 -13.01
N HIS A 53 -19.75 6.16 -12.72
CA HIS A 53 -19.25 7.55 -12.68
C HIS A 53 -19.23 8.20 -11.27
N LEU A 54 -20.12 7.78 -10.36
CA LEU A 54 -20.25 8.32 -8.99
C LEU A 54 -19.85 7.29 -7.92
N GLY A 55 -19.82 5.99 -8.24
CA GLY A 55 -19.34 4.92 -7.37
C GLY A 55 -17.93 5.15 -6.81
N PRO A 56 -16.97 5.68 -7.59
CA PRO A 56 -15.65 6.07 -7.08
C PRO A 56 -15.66 7.23 -6.05
N TRP A 57 -16.80 7.90 -5.85
CA TRP A 57 -16.93 9.04 -4.94
C TRP A 57 -17.77 8.72 -3.68
N LEU A 58 -18.64 7.71 -3.71
CA LEU A 58 -19.61 7.44 -2.64
C LEU A 58 -19.37 6.15 -1.83
N GLY A 59 -18.31 5.39 -2.08
CA GLY A 59 -17.78 4.42 -1.11
C GLY A 59 -18.78 3.37 -0.60
N GLY A 60 -19.57 2.77 -1.49
CA GLY A 60 -20.46 1.66 -1.15
C GLY A 60 -19.89 0.32 -1.64
N GLY A 61 -19.29 -0.45 -0.73
CA GLY A 61 -19.10 -1.88 -0.93
C GLY A 61 -20.40 -2.62 -0.60
N ASN A 62 -20.66 -3.74 -1.28
CA ASN A 62 -21.47 -4.79 -0.68
C ASN A 62 -20.90 -6.16 -1.02
N GLU A 63 -20.67 -6.91 0.04
CA GLU A 63 -20.43 -8.34 0.07
C GLU A 63 -21.64 -9.08 -0.50
N THR A 64 -21.37 -10.05 -1.37
CA THR A 64 -22.08 -11.33 -1.35
C THR A 64 -21.06 -12.42 -1.61
N ASP A 65 -20.80 -13.20 -0.56
CA ASP A 65 -20.16 -14.51 -0.64
C ASP A 65 -20.85 -15.36 -1.71
N ASN A 66 -20.09 -15.85 -2.68
CA ASN A 66 -20.16 -17.25 -3.03
C ASN A 66 -18.87 -17.75 -3.68
N SER A 67 -18.37 -18.85 -3.14
CA SER A 67 -17.26 -19.63 -3.65
C SER A 67 -17.49 -20.06 -5.11
N ASN A 68 -16.57 -19.71 -6.02
CA ASN A 68 -16.05 -20.69 -6.95
C ASN A 68 -14.73 -20.25 -7.60
N THR A 69 -13.76 -21.15 -7.55
CA THR A 69 -12.53 -21.16 -8.34
C THR A 69 -12.84 -21.08 -9.83
N ASN A 70 -12.27 -20.09 -10.52
CA ASN A 70 -11.64 -20.33 -11.83
C ASN A 70 -10.68 -19.20 -12.23
N THR A 71 -9.48 -19.63 -12.56
CA THR A 71 -8.43 -18.91 -13.27
C THR A 71 -8.94 -18.37 -14.61
N ASN A 72 -8.87 -17.05 -14.82
CA ASN A 72 -8.36 -16.45 -16.06
C ASN A 72 -8.24 -14.92 -15.95
N ASN A 73 -7.04 -14.44 -16.31
CA ASN A 73 -6.67 -13.10 -16.72
C ASN A 73 -7.81 -12.07 -16.85
N THR A 74 -8.03 -11.31 -15.78
CA THR A 74 -8.30 -9.87 -15.87
C THR A 74 -7.54 -9.21 -14.73
N ALA A 75 -6.63 -8.30 -15.09
CA ALA A 75 -5.89 -7.46 -14.17
C ALA A 75 -6.82 -6.39 -13.57
N SER A 76 -7.77 -6.82 -12.74
CA SER A 76 -8.47 -5.92 -11.82
C SER A 76 -7.46 -5.45 -10.78
N ASN A 77 -7.36 -4.13 -10.65
CA ASN A 77 -6.54 -3.40 -9.67
C ASN A 77 -6.97 -3.71 -8.23
N GLU A 78 -6.79 -4.94 -7.76
CA GLU A 78 -7.01 -5.26 -6.36
C GLU A 78 -5.93 -4.60 -5.52
N CYS A 79 -6.35 -3.60 -4.77
CA CYS A 79 -5.63 -2.94 -3.69
C CYS A 79 -5.42 -3.94 -2.53
N LYS A 80 -4.64 -5.00 -2.78
CA LYS A 80 -4.39 -6.06 -1.81
C LYS A 80 -3.34 -5.61 -0.82
N VAL A 81 -3.71 -5.61 0.45
CA VAL A 81 -2.82 -5.37 1.58
C VAL A 81 -2.05 -6.65 1.91
N TRP A 82 -0.74 -6.51 2.12
CA TRP A 82 0.18 -7.61 2.45
C TRP A 82 0.93 -7.27 3.72
N ARG A 83 1.35 -8.28 4.48
CA ARG A 83 2.25 -8.03 5.61
C ARG A 83 3.62 -7.57 5.11
N ASN A 84 4.17 -6.54 5.76
CA ASN A 84 5.52 -6.06 5.50
C ASN A 84 6.55 -7.11 5.96
N PRO A 85 7.36 -7.68 5.03
CA PRO A 85 8.38 -8.67 5.37
C PRO A 85 9.47 -8.07 6.28
N MET A 86 9.68 -6.76 6.23
CA MET A 86 10.72 -6.06 6.98
C MET A 86 10.18 -5.19 8.13
N ALA A 87 8.94 -5.44 8.59
CA ALA A 87 8.31 -4.72 9.71
C ALA A 87 9.22 -4.64 10.95
N LEU A 88 9.22 -3.49 11.63
CA LEU A 88 10.11 -3.24 12.77
C LEU A 88 9.64 -3.97 14.04
N LEU A 89 10.45 -3.96 15.10
CA LEU A 89 10.05 -4.42 16.44
C LEU A 89 9.26 -3.32 17.16
N ARG A 90 8.07 -3.66 17.69
CA ARG A 90 7.17 -2.68 18.32
C ARG A 90 7.79 -1.96 19.49
N GLY A 91 8.33 -2.67 20.47
CA GLY A 91 9.01 -2.07 21.62
C GLY A 91 10.31 -1.39 21.21
N ALA A 92 11.21 -2.16 20.60
CA ALA A 92 12.60 -1.75 20.40
C ALA A 92 12.78 -0.63 19.35
N GLU A 93 11.83 -0.47 18.43
CA GLU A 93 11.99 0.42 17.28
C GLU A 93 10.84 1.38 17.10
N TYR A 94 9.61 0.88 16.91
CA TYR A 94 8.44 1.74 16.80
C TYR A 94 8.22 2.55 18.09
N GLY A 95 8.39 1.91 19.26
CA GLY A 95 8.25 2.51 20.58
C GLY A 95 9.23 3.65 20.84
N ARG A 96 10.36 3.70 20.13
CA ARG A 96 11.29 4.83 20.20
C ARG A 96 10.69 6.12 19.65
N LEU A 97 9.89 6.04 18.58
CA LEU A 97 9.23 7.23 18.02
C LEU A 97 8.19 7.79 19.00
N TRP A 98 7.40 6.90 19.63
CA TRP A 98 6.46 7.31 20.66
C TRP A 98 7.18 7.95 21.86
N SER A 99 8.26 7.32 22.33
CA SER A 99 9.02 7.81 23.48
C SER A 99 9.69 9.15 23.21
N ALA A 100 10.20 9.38 22.00
CA ALA A 100 10.94 10.60 21.65
C ALA A 100 10.03 11.76 21.21
N ALA A 101 8.96 11.49 20.47
CA ALA A 101 8.18 12.52 19.79
C ALA A 101 6.67 12.47 20.08
N ARG A 102 6.19 11.51 20.88
CA ARG A 102 4.76 11.28 21.15
C ARG A 102 3.92 11.15 19.87
N ARG A 103 4.53 10.63 18.80
CA ARG A 103 3.87 10.34 17.52
C ARG A 103 3.62 8.85 17.43
N ALA A 104 2.37 8.47 17.18
CA ALA A 104 2.01 7.08 16.93
C ALA A 104 2.72 6.58 15.66
N PRO A 105 3.53 5.51 15.75
CA PRO A 105 4.25 4.96 14.61
C PRO A 105 3.37 4.13 13.68
N LEU A 106 2.30 3.52 14.22
CA LEU A 106 1.38 2.63 13.53
C LEU A 106 -0.04 3.15 13.68
N THR A 107 -0.89 2.89 12.70
CA THR A 107 -2.31 3.27 12.75
C THR A 107 -3.14 2.22 13.48
N TYR A 108 -4.38 2.59 13.82
CA TYR A 108 -5.35 1.66 14.37
C TYR A 108 -5.64 0.49 13.40
N TYR A 109 -5.79 0.81 12.11
CA TYR A 109 -6.09 -0.17 11.07
C TYR A 109 -4.94 -1.18 10.92
N ASP A 110 -3.69 -0.71 10.84
CA ASP A 110 -2.50 -1.55 10.71
C ASP A 110 -2.33 -2.50 11.92
N MET A 111 -2.52 -1.98 13.13
CA MET A 111 -2.49 -2.81 14.35
C MET A 111 -3.60 -3.85 14.39
N ASN A 112 -4.78 -3.54 13.84
CA ASN A 112 -5.90 -4.47 13.78
C ASN A 112 -5.63 -5.61 12.78
N LEU A 113 -5.02 -5.31 11.63
CA LEU A 113 -4.55 -6.34 10.70
C LEU A 113 -3.56 -7.29 11.37
N SER A 114 -2.60 -6.77 12.14
CA SER A 114 -1.65 -7.62 12.86
C SER A 114 -2.33 -8.52 13.89
N ALA A 115 -3.38 -8.03 14.55
CA ALA A 115 -4.18 -8.83 15.48
C ALA A 115 -4.95 -9.96 14.77
N GLN A 116 -5.46 -9.72 13.56
CA GLN A 116 -6.12 -10.74 12.73
C GLN A 116 -5.12 -11.80 12.27
N ASP A 117 -3.96 -11.36 11.78
CA ASP A 117 -2.84 -12.23 11.38
C ASP A 117 -2.39 -13.14 12.53
N HIS A 118 -2.19 -12.58 13.73
CA HIS A 118 -1.79 -13.36 14.90
C HIS A 118 -2.86 -14.39 15.31
N GLN A 119 -4.14 -14.05 15.20
CA GLN A 119 -5.22 -15.01 15.47
C GLN A 119 -5.26 -16.12 14.41
N ALA A 120 -5.04 -15.78 13.14
CA ALA A 120 -5.01 -16.76 12.05
C ALA A 120 -3.86 -17.76 12.19
N TRP A 121 -2.69 -17.31 12.68
CA TRP A 121 -1.50 -18.19 12.77
C TRP A 121 -1.32 -18.85 14.13
N PHE A 122 -1.70 -18.19 15.22
CA PHE A 122 -1.31 -18.59 16.58
C PHE A 122 -2.48 -19.06 17.45
N SER A 123 -3.71 -19.09 16.93
CA SER A 123 -4.86 -19.65 17.64
C SER A 123 -5.25 -21.04 17.12
N CYS A 124 -5.90 -21.83 17.97
CA CYS A 124 -6.52 -23.12 17.61
C CYS A 124 -7.98 -23.12 18.06
N GLY A 125 -8.86 -23.77 17.30
CA GLY A 125 -10.30 -23.84 17.57
C GLY A 125 -10.75 -24.99 18.49
N GLY A 126 -9.90 -25.45 19.41
CA GLY A 126 -10.22 -26.53 20.35
C GLY A 126 -10.42 -26.04 21.80
N ASP A 127 -10.55 -26.98 22.75
CA ASP A 127 -10.61 -26.69 24.18
C ASP A 127 -9.38 -25.90 24.61
N GLN A 128 -9.60 -24.66 25.06
CA GLN A 128 -8.51 -23.73 25.32
C GLN A 128 -7.97 -23.95 26.73
N SER A 129 -6.69 -24.27 26.82
CA SER A 129 -6.02 -24.24 28.12
C SER A 129 -6.07 -22.83 28.71
N PRO A 130 -5.95 -22.67 30.04
CA PRO A 130 -5.90 -21.34 30.65
C PRO A 130 -4.73 -20.47 30.15
N VAL A 131 -3.68 -21.08 29.58
CA VAL A 131 -2.55 -20.39 28.93
C VAL A 131 -2.98 -19.88 27.54
N GLU A 132 -3.68 -20.71 26.77
CA GLU A 132 -4.17 -20.36 25.43
C GLU A 132 -5.23 -19.27 25.48
N GLU A 133 -6.13 -19.30 26.48
CA GLU A 133 -7.12 -18.25 26.68
C GLU A 133 -6.44 -16.90 26.96
N ALA A 134 -5.42 -16.89 27.81
CA ALA A 134 -4.63 -15.69 28.11
C ALA A 134 -3.91 -15.17 26.86
N MET A 135 -3.35 -16.06 26.03
CA MET A 135 -2.71 -15.66 24.76
C MET A 135 -3.71 -15.18 23.71
N ASN A 136 -4.88 -15.81 23.58
CA ASN A 136 -5.93 -15.36 22.66
C ASN A 136 -6.44 -13.97 23.04
N ARG A 137 -6.55 -13.68 24.34
CA ARG A 137 -6.80 -12.32 24.84
C ARG A 137 -5.67 -11.38 24.45
N ALA A 138 -4.41 -11.77 24.66
CA ALA A 138 -3.26 -10.95 24.30
C ALA A 138 -3.17 -10.65 22.79
N TRP A 139 -3.52 -11.59 21.91
CA TRP A 139 -3.48 -11.35 20.46
C TRP A 139 -4.54 -10.35 19.97
N ARG A 140 -5.70 -10.34 20.63
CA ARG A 140 -6.84 -9.45 20.34
C ARG A 140 -6.72 -8.09 21.03
N GLU A 141 -5.98 -8.05 22.13
CA GLU A 141 -5.83 -6.84 22.92
C GLU A 141 -5.20 -5.73 22.09
N ARG A 142 -5.77 -4.53 22.20
CA ARG A 142 -5.38 -3.37 21.42
C ARG A 142 -4.36 -2.55 22.19
N GLU A 143 -4.58 -2.40 23.49
CA GLU A 143 -3.74 -1.57 24.32
C GLU A 143 -2.43 -2.28 24.66
N PRO A 144 -1.25 -1.72 24.30
CA PRO A 144 0.03 -2.40 24.48
C PRO A 144 0.29 -2.89 25.90
N THR A 145 -0.09 -2.09 26.91
CA THR A 145 0.12 -2.43 28.32
C THR A 145 -0.73 -3.63 28.76
N ALA A 146 -2.01 -3.67 28.36
CA ALA A 146 -2.89 -4.80 28.61
C ALA A 146 -2.45 -6.05 27.83
N ARG A 147 -1.94 -5.87 26.61
CA ARG A 147 -1.38 -6.93 25.76
C ARG A 147 -0.21 -7.62 26.44
N VAL A 148 0.73 -6.84 26.97
CA VAL A 148 1.89 -7.32 27.73
C VAL A 148 1.45 -8.01 29.03
N ALA A 149 0.50 -7.43 29.77
CA ALA A 149 -0.02 -8.02 31.01
C ALA A 149 -0.66 -9.41 30.77
N ALA A 150 -1.43 -9.56 29.68
CA ALA A 150 -2.01 -10.85 29.30
C ALA A 150 -0.93 -11.90 28.97
N ALA A 151 0.12 -11.52 28.22
CA ALA A 151 1.25 -12.40 27.94
C ALA A 151 2.03 -12.80 29.21
N ARG A 152 2.25 -11.86 30.14
CA ARG A 152 2.86 -12.17 31.45
C ARG A 152 2.01 -13.13 32.28
N THR A 153 0.69 -13.05 32.18
CA THR A 153 -0.24 -13.98 32.85
C THR A 153 -0.13 -15.39 32.28
N ALA A 154 0.00 -15.52 30.96
CA ALA A 154 0.28 -16.81 30.32
C ALA A 154 1.63 -17.38 30.78
N LEU A 155 2.67 -16.55 30.82
CA LEU A 155 4.02 -16.95 31.23
C LEU A 155 4.13 -17.34 32.72
N ALA A 156 3.28 -16.76 33.59
CA ALA A 156 3.21 -17.14 35.00
C ALA A 156 2.62 -18.54 35.22
N ARG A 157 1.79 -19.02 34.29
CA ARG A 157 1.19 -20.37 34.30
C ARG A 157 2.11 -21.38 33.63
N ASP A 158 2.72 -20.99 32.52
CA ASP A 158 3.68 -21.79 31.77
C ASP A 158 4.93 -20.94 31.46
N PRO A 159 6.03 -21.13 32.21
CA PRO A 159 7.28 -20.40 31.99
C PRO A 159 7.90 -20.61 30.61
N ASP A 160 7.53 -21.68 29.90
CA ASP A 160 8.02 -21.99 28.56
C ASP A 160 6.94 -21.76 27.48
N CYS A 161 5.95 -20.90 27.77
CA CYS A 161 4.99 -20.46 26.78
C CYS A 161 5.67 -19.64 25.66
N ALA A 162 5.97 -20.29 24.54
CA ALA A 162 6.66 -19.68 23.41
C ALA A 162 5.92 -18.49 22.80
N ALA A 163 4.58 -18.56 22.73
CA ALA A 163 3.72 -17.51 22.21
C ALA A 163 3.78 -16.25 23.09
N ALA A 164 3.80 -16.40 24.41
CA ALA A 164 3.97 -15.30 25.35
C ALA A 164 5.34 -14.66 25.23
N LEU A 165 6.40 -15.48 25.14
CA LEU A 165 7.77 -14.99 24.96
C LEU A 165 7.95 -14.24 23.64
N LEU A 166 7.32 -14.71 22.55
CA LEU A 166 7.29 -14.00 21.28
C LEU A 166 6.65 -12.61 21.44
N LEU A 167 5.48 -12.52 22.06
CA LEU A 167 4.78 -11.25 22.27
C LEU A 167 5.61 -10.27 23.12
N LEU A 168 6.21 -10.75 24.21
CA LEU A 168 7.07 -9.92 25.07
C LEU A 168 8.33 -9.44 24.35
N ALA A 169 8.89 -10.25 23.45
CA ALA A 169 10.00 -9.79 22.62
C ALA A 169 9.60 -8.70 21.63
N GLU A 170 8.39 -8.79 21.07
CA GLU A 170 7.84 -7.79 20.15
C GLU A 170 7.55 -6.45 20.84
N GLU A 171 6.88 -6.50 22.00
CA GLU A 171 6.23 -5.33 22.62
C GLU A 171 7.01 -4.74 23.81
N ASP A 172 7.58 -5.61 24.65
CA ASP A 172 8.10 -5.24 25.98
C ASP A 172 9.63 -5.11 26.00
N SER A 173 10.29 -5.38 24.88
CA SER A 173 11.75 -5.26 24.76
C SER A 173 12.15 -3.86 24.29
N PRO A 174 12.89 -3.06 25.08
CA PRO A 174 13.27 -1.68 24.74
C PRO A 174 14.39 -1.60 23.70
N THR A 175 15.14 -2.68 23.47
CA THR A 175 16.24 -2.72 22.51
C THR A 175 16.19 -4.00 21.67
N VAL A 176 16.76 -3.94 20.46
CA VAL A 176 16.85 -5.11 19.56
C VAL A 176 17.66 -6.24 20.20
N GLN A 177 18.66 -5.89 21.02
CA GLN A 177 19.47 -6.88 21.75
C GLN A 177 18.66 -7.61 22.82
N GLU A 178 17.80 -6.90 23.56
CA GLU A 178 16.89 -7.51 24.53
C GLU A 178 15.82 -8.37 23.84
N ALA A 179 15.25 -7.88 22.73
CA ALA A 179 14.33 -8.65 21.91
C ALA A 179 14.98 -9.96 21.41
N GLU A 180 16.22 -9.91 20.91
CA GLU A 180 16.97 -11.10 20.49
C GLU A 180 17.14 -12.10 21.65
N ARG A 181 17.43 -11.61 22.86
CA ARG A 181 17.60 -12.46 24.05
C ARG A 181 16.30 -13.20 24.39
N VAL A 182 15.17 -12.50 24.41
CA VAL A 182 13.86 -13.09 24.70
C VAL A 182 13.46 -14.05 23.58
N LEU A 183 13.66 -13.69 22.30
CA LEU A 183 13.36 -14.57 21.17
C LEU A 183 14.20 -15.85 21.15
N LYS A 184 15.47 -15.82 21.60
CA LYS A 184 16.28 -17.05 21.75
C LYS A 184 15.76 -17.97 22.86
N ARG A 185 15.11 -17.44 23.88
CA ARG A 185 14.35 -18.25 24.86
C ARG A 185 13.07 -18.79 24.20
N ALA A 186 12.33 -17.93 23.50
CA ALA A 186 11.13 -18.32 22.77
C ALA A 186 11.40 -19.43 21.75
N TRP A 187 12.56 -19.41 21.07
CA TRP A 187 12.94 -20.44 20.10
C TRP A 187 13.02 -21.80 20.79
N ARG A 188 13.80 -21.91 21.87
CA ARG A 188 13.98 -23.17 22.60
C ARG A 188 12.65 -23.74 23.09
N ALA A 189 11.81 -22.87 23.67
CA ALA A 189 10.45 -23.21 24.10
C ALA A 189 9.57 -23.68 22.93
N ALA A 190 9.54 -22.93 21.81
CA ALA A 190 8.74 -23.27 20.64
C ALA A 190 9.16 -24.60 20.01
N GLU A 191 10.47 -24.88 19.99
CA GLU A 191 11.01 -26.10 19.41
C GLU A 191 10.67 -27.33 20.27
N ALA A 192 10.72 -27.18 21.60
CA ALA A 192 10.30 -28.23 22.53
C ALA A 192 8.79 -28.53 22.38
N SER A 193 7.95 -27.49 22.37
CA SER A 193 6.49 -27.62 22.22
C SER A 193 6.11 -28.25 20.88
N TRP A 194 6.70 -27.77 19.78
CA TRP A 194 6.46 -28.33 18.45
C TRP A 194 6.86 -29.81 18.37
N ARG A 195 8.04 -30.19 18.89
CA ARG A 195 8.47 -31.60 18.90
C ARG A 195 7.53 -32.48 19.72
N ALA A 196 7.10 -32.02 20.89
CA ALA A 196 6.19 -32.75 21.76
C ALA A 196 4.84 -33.01 21.06
N HIS A 197 4.22 -31.97 20.49
CA HIS A 197 2.93 -32.13 19.81
C HIS A 197 3.03 -32.84 18.46
N ALA A 198 4.15 -32.70 17.75
CA ALA A 198 4.39 -33.46 16.51
C ALA A 198 4.52 -34.97 16.80
N ALA A 199 5.11 -35.35 17.94
CA ALA A 199 5.23 -36.74 18.36
C ALA A 199 3.93 -37.34 18.92
N ALA A 200 3.01 -36.51 19.44
CA ALA A 200 1.77 -36.93 20.08
C ALA A 200 0.64 -37.39 19.13
N GLY A 201 0.89 -37.38 17.81
CA GLY A 201 -0.03 -37.92 16.81
C GLY A 201 -1.21 -37.00 16.42
N SER A 202 -2.23 -37.57 15.76
CA SER A 202 -3.30 -36.81 15.11
C SER A 202 -4.17 -35.98 16.05
N ALA A 203 -4.33 -36.39 17.31
CA ALA A 203 -5.10 -35.67 18.32
C ALA A 203 -4.53 -34.26 18.60
N TYR A 204 -3.23 -34.05 18.38
CA TYR A 204 -2.54 -32.78 18.60
C TYR A 204 -2.17 -32.06 17.30
N ALA A 205 -2.74 -32.46 16.15
CA ALA A 205 -2.37 -31.88 14.85
C ALA A 205 -2.64 -30.37 14.75
N SER A 206 -3.69 -29.86 15.40
CA SER A 206 -3.96 -28.41 15.48
C SER A 206 -2.89 -27.67 16.27
N ALA A 207 -2.58 -28.15 17.48
CA ALA A 207 -1.54 -27.61 18.34
C ALA A 207 -0.16 -27.67 17.69
N ALA A 208 0.19 -28.79 17.04
CA ALA A 208 1.44 -28.95 16.30
C ALA A 208 1.57 -27.94 15.14
N ARG A 209 0.48 -27.67 14.40
CA ARG A 209 0.48 -26.65 13.33
C ARG A 209 0.68 -25.24 13.88
N ARG A 210 0.00 -24.88 14.97
CA ARG A 210 0.18 -23.60 15.66
C ARG A 210 1.60 -23.45 16.16
N ASP A 211 2.14 -24.46 16.84
CA ASP A 211 3.48 -24.41 17.40
C ASP A 211 4.56 -24.34 16.30
N ALA A 212 4.32 -25.01 15.17
CA ALA A 212 5.16 -24.85 13.98
C ALA A 212 5.12 -23.39 13.46
N ALA A 213 3.94 -22.78 13.42
CA ALA A 213 3.80 -21.37 13.02
C ALA A 213 4.51 -20.42 13.99
N VAL A 214 4.35 -20.63 15.30
CA VAL A 214 5.04 -19.85 16.35
C VAL A 214 6.56 -20.03 16.22
N LEU A 215 7.06 -21.26 16.14
CA LEU A 215 8.48 -21.56 15.99
C LEU A 215 9.08 -20.86 14.76
N ALA A 216 8.40 -20.95 13.63
CA ALA A 216 8.87 -20.38 12.39
C ALA A 216 8.84 -18.83 12.45
N HIS A 217 7.82 -18.24 13.07
CA HIS A 217 7.75 -16.81 13.31
C HIS A 217 8.86 -16.32 14.25
N VAL A 218 9.13 -17.05 15.34
CA VAL A 218 10.23 -16.77 16.26
C VAL A 218 11.58 -16.82 15.53
N LYS A 219 11.85 -17.88 14.75
CA LYS A 219 13.08 -17.99 13.94
C LYS A 219 13.22 -16.79 12.99
N ARG A 220 12.13 -16.38 12.32
CA ARG A 220 12.12 -15.18 11.46
C ARG A 220 12.53 -13.94 12.26
N ARG A 221 11.92 -13.70 13.42
CA ARG A 221 12.22 -12.51 14.24
C ARG A 221 13.65 -12.53 14.81
N VAL A 222 14.19 -13.70 15.15
CA VAL A 222 15.62 -13.84 15.51
C VAL A 222 16.52 -13.47 14.33
N ALA A 223 16.20 -13.93 13.12
CA ALA A 223 16.96 -13.56 11.92
C ALA A 223 16.90 -12.06 11.63
N MET A 224 15.74 -11.43 11.83
CA MET A 224 15.59 -9.98 11.74
C MET A 224 16.42 -9.26 12.81
N CYS A 225 16.41 -9.70 14.07
CA CYS A 225 17.27 -9.13 15.11
C CYS A 225 18.76 -9.25 14.75
N ALA A 226 19.20 -10.42 14.27
CA ALA A 226 20.58 -10.64 13.84
C ALA A 226 21.00 -9.67 12.72
N ARG A 227 20.13 -9.46 11.72
CA ARG A 227 20.32 -8.47 10.66
C ARG A 227 20.49 -7.06 11.23
N ARG A 228 19.60 -6.66 12.15
CA ARG A 228 19.61 -5.33 12.77
C ARG A 228 20.79 -5.08 13.71
N LEU A 229 21.36 -6.15 14.29
CA LEU A 229 22.57 -6.11 15.10
C LEU A 229 23.86 -6.25 14.28
N GLY A 230 23.78 -6.29 12.94
CA GLY A 230 24.96 -6.41 12.08
C GLY A 230 25.56 -7.83 12.01
N LYS A 231 24.90 -8.84 12.55
CA LYS A 231 25.30 -10.26 12.47
C LYS A 231 24.89 -10.86 11.13
N LEU A 232 25.36 -10.24 10.04
CA LEU A 232 24.83 -10.45 8.69
C LEU A 232 24.98 -11.88 8.18
N ARG A 233 26.11 -12.54 8.49
CA ARG A 233 26.35 -13.94 8.11
C ARG A 233 25.34 -14.89 8.74
N ASP A 234 25.05 -14.70 10.03
CA ASP A 234 24.04 -15.50 10.75
C ASP A 234 22.64 -15.23 10.22
N ALA A 235 22.29 -13.95 9.99
CA ALA A 235 21.01 -13.56 9.40
C ALA A 235 20.80 -14.21 8.02
N ALA A 236 21.79 -14.16 7.13
CA ALA A 236 21.72 -14.76 5.80
C ALA A 236 21.53 -16.29 5.88
N ARG A 237 22.24 -16.97 6.78
CA ARG A 237 22.08 -18.41 7.01
C ARG A 237 20.64 -18.72 7.44
N MET A 238 20.12 -18.02 8.44
CA MET A 238 18.78 -18.24 8.96
C MET A 238 17.69 -17.95 7.92
N PHE A 239 17.80 -16.87 7.14
CA PHE A 239 16.82 -16.58 6.08
C PHE A 239 16.85 -17.61 4.94
N ARG A 240 18.03 -18.14 4.59
CA ARG A 240 18.14 -19.24 3.61
C ARG A 240 17.48 -20.52 4.11
N GLU A 241 17.72 -20.90 5.36
CA GLU A 241 17.06 -22.04 6.01
C GLU A 241 15.54 -21.87 6.02
N LEU A 242 15.06 -20.73 6.50
CA LEU A 242 13.62 -20.44 6.58
C LEU A 242 12.95 -20.38 5.21
N THR A 243 13.65 -19.95 4.17
CA THR A 243 13.07 -19.89 2.81
C THR A 243 12.96 -21.28 2.17
N ARG A 244 13.82 -22.23 2.55
CA ARG A 244 13.78 -23.60 2.03
C ARG A 244 12.67 -24.42 2.68
N ASP A 245 12.51 -24.26 4.00
CA ASP A 245 11.66 -25.11 4.84
C ASP A 245 10.49 -24.31 5.47
N ALA A 246 9.98 -23.28 4.76
CA ALA A 246 8.93 -22.39 5.26
C ALA A 246 7.61 -23.16 5.48
N PRO A 247 7.02 -23.12 6.69
CA PRO A 247 5.64 -23.55 6.85
C PRO A 247 4.70 -22.69 5.97
N PRO A 248 3.54 -23.20 5.56
CA PRO A 248 2.56 -22.43 4.79
C PRO A 248 2.22 -21.06 5.40
N ALA A 249 2.18 -20.97 6.73
CA ALA A 249 1.95 -19.73 7.47
C ALA A 249 3.03 -18.65 7.23
N LEU A 250 4.26 -19.03 6.87
CA LEU A 250 5.33 -18.09 6.53
C LEU A 250 5.44 -17.76 5.04
N HIS A 251 4.76 -18.49 4.13
CA HIS A 251 4.81 -18.18 2.70
C HIS A 251 4.28 -16.77 2.39
N ALA A 252 3.29 -16.30 3.15
CA ALA A 252 2.75 -14.95 3.05
C ALA A 252 3.73 -13.85 3.52
N MET A 253 4.88 -14.21 4.08
CA MET A 253 5.81 -13.27 4.72
C MET A 253 7.00 -12.85 3.86
N SER A 254 7.04 -13.26 2.59
CA SER A 254 8.05 -12.85 1.61
C SER A 254 9.48 -12.79 2.16
N LEU A 255 9.92 -13.87 2.85
CA LEU A 255 11.21 -13.92 3.57
C LEU A 255 12.43 -13.59 2.69
N HIS A 256 12.30 -13.82 1.38
CA HIS A 256 13.32 -13.49 0.39
C HIS A 256 13.66 -12.00 0.35
N GLU A 257 12.74 -11.09 0.68
CA GLU A 257 13.03 -9.66 0.73
C GLU A 257 14.01 -9.31 1.86
N ASN A 258 13.93 -9.99 3.01
CA ASN A 258 14.96 -9.85 4.06
C ASN A 258 16.29 -10.45 3.62
N LEU A 259 16.27 -11.59 2.91
CA LEU A 259 17.50 -12.20 2.41
C LEU A 259 18.19 -11.28 1.39
N ILE A 260 17.45 -10.69 0.46
CA ILE A 260 17.96 -9.71 -0.51
C ILE A 260 18.65 -8.57 0.22
N GLU A 261 17.98 -7.97 1.21
CA GLU A 261 18.52 -6.84 1.96
C GLU A 261 19.82 -7.22 2.69
N VAL A 262 19.87 -8.38 3.35
CA VAL A 262 21.08 -8.87 4.02
C VAL A 262 22.24 -9.09 3.03
N LEU A 263 21.97 -9.59 1.83
CA LEU A 263 22.98 -9.82 0.80
C LEU A 263 23.51 -8.51 0.23
N LEU A 264 22.63 -7.51 0.03
CA LEU A 264 23.03 -6.16 -0.38
C LEU A 264 23.92 -5.50 0.68
N GLU A 265 23.60 -5.64 1.96
CA GLU A 265 24.41 -5.11 3.06
C GLU A 265 25.80 -5.78 3.14
N GLN A 266 25.87 -7.09 2.85
CA GLN A 266 27.14 -7.82 2.72
C GLN A 266 27.90 -7.51 1.42
N ARG A 267 27.33 -6.71 0.52
CA ARG A 267 27.85 -6.44 -0.84
C ARG A 267 27.98 -7.71 -1.70
N LEU A 268 27.23 -8.76 -1.38
CA LEU A 268 27.13 -9.99 -2.17
C LEU A 268 26.12 -9.80 -3.31
N TYR A 269 26.44 -8.89 -4.23
CA TYR A 269 25.52 -8.48 -5.30
C TYR A 269 25.16 -9.61 -6.27
N ALA A 270 26.07 -10.55 -6.51
CA ALA A 270 25.81 -11.71 -7.35
C ALA A 270 24.77 -12.66 -6.71
N ASP A 271 24.90 -12.92 -5.41
CA ASP A 271 23.93 -13.71 -4.65
C ASP A 271 22.56 -13.03 -4.63
N ALA A 272 22.52 -11.70 -4.43
CA ALA A 272 21.28 -10.93 -4.47
C ALA A 272 20.60 -11.03 -5.85
N ALA A 273 21.38 -10.93 -6.93
CA ALA A 273 20.89 -11.10 -8.30
C ALA A 273 20.31 -12.51 -8.53
N ALA A 274 20.98 -13.55 -8.01
CA ALA A 274 20.51 -14.93 -8.12
C ALA A 274 19.18 -15.15 -7.38
N VAL A 275 19.00 -14.55 -6.21
CA VAL A 275 17.72 -14.59 -5.49
C VAL A 275 16.63 -13.91 -6.31
N VAL A 276 16.87 -12.71 -6.82
CA VAL A 276 15.90 -11.97 -7.65
C VAL A 276 15.50 -12.79 -8.88
N ALA A 277 16.46 -13.31 -9.64
CA ALA A 277 16.21 -14.11 -10.84
C ALA A 277 15.34 -15.33 -10.53
N ARG A 278 15.63 -16.05 -9.43
CA ARG A 278 14.84 -17.22 -9.02
C ARG A 278 13.36 -16.89 -8.82
N PHE A 279 13.04 -15.71 -8.27
CA PHE A 279 11.64 -15.30 -8.05
C PHE A 279 10.98 -14.78 -9.33
N GLU A 280 11.74 -14.14 -10.23
CA GLU A 280 11.26 -13.77 -11.57
C GLU A 280 10.91 -15.03 -12.38
N ASP A 281 11.79 -16.05 -12.38
CA ASP A 281 11.62 -17.31 -13.12
C ASP A 281 10.48 -18.17 -12.55
N ALA A 282 10.28 -18.15 -11.22
CA ALA A 282 9.21 -18.88 -10.56
C ALA A 282 7.82 -18.26 -10.75
N GLY A 283 7.71 -17.12 -11.44
CA GLY A 283 6.44 -16.42 -11.64
C GLY A 283 5.84 -15.88 -10.34
N ALA A 284 6.67 -15.58 -9.34
CA ALA A 284 6.20 -15.04 -8.07
C ALA A 284 5.57 -13.64 -8.27
N PRO A 285 4.58 -13.24 -7.45
CA PRO A 285 3.99 -11.90 -7.54
C PRO A 285 5.07 -10.82 -7.44
N PRO A 286 5.14 -9.85 -8.37
CA PRO A 286 6.14 -8.80 -8.32
C PRO A 286 5.96 -7.93 -7.07
N SER A 287 7.08 -7.47 -6.52
CA SER A 287 7.14 -6.50 -5.42
C SER A 287 8.08 -5.36 -5.77
N ALA A 288 7.93 -4.23 -5.07
CA ALA A 288 8.89 -3.12 -5.17
C ALA A 288 10.30 -3.60 -4.81
N ALA A 289 10.44 -4.46 -3.79
CA ALA A 289 11.72 -5.03 -3.40
C ALA A 289 12.40 -5.81 -4.53
N LEU A 290 11.67 -6.68 -5.25
CA LEU A 290 12.24 -7.43 -6.37
C LEU A 290 12.62 -6.51 -7.54
N LEU A 291 11.69 -5.69 -8.01
CA LEU A 291 11.89 -4.88 -9.23
C LEU A 291 12.92 -3.77 -9.03
N TYR A 292 12.85 -3.03 -7.91
CA TYR A 292 13.82 -1.98 -7.65
C TYR A 292 15.19 -2.55 -7.27
N THR A 293 15.28 -3.71 -6.62
CA THR A 293 16.59 -4.36 -6.43
C THR A 293 17.19 -4.81 -7.76
N ALA A 294 16.40 -5.39 -8.65
CA ALA A 294 16.85 -5.75 -9.99
C ALA A 294 17.36 -4.51 -10.77
N ALA A 295 16.65 -3.38 -10.65
CA ALA A 295 17.05 -2.10 -11.22
C ALA A 295 18.34 -1.56 -10.58
N LEU A 296 18.48 -1.61 -9.26
CA LEU A 296 19.68 -1.20 -8.52
C LEU A 296 20.92 -1.98 -8.99
N LEU A 297 20.81 -3.30 -9.09
CA LEU A 297 21.92 -4.16 -9.50
C LEU A 297 22.37 -3.85 -10.94
N ARG A 298 21.43 -3.58 -11.86
CA ARG A 298 21.73 -3.16 -13.23
C ARG A 298 22.35 -1.75 -13.27
N ALA A 299 21.79 -0.80 -12.52
CA ALA A 299 22.34 0.56 -12.41
C ALA A 299 23.79 0.55 -11.90
N ARG A 300 24.06 -0.25 -10.86
CA ARG A 300 25.41 -0.45 -10.32
C ARG A 300 26.37 -1.09 -11.33
N ALA A 301 25.88 -1.96 -12.21
CA ALA A 301 26.69 -2.55 -13.28
C ALA A 301 26.94 -1.57 -14.44
N ALA A 302 26.01 -0.64 -14.68
CA ALA A 302 26.10 0.37 -15.73
C ALA A 302 27.06 1.53 -15.40
N VAL A 303 27.21 1.87 -14.11
CA VAL A 303 28.08 2.99 -13.68
C VAL A 303 29.45 2.51 -13.17
N GLY A 304 29.65 1.19 -13.03
CA GLY A 304 30.92 0.63 -12.58
C GLY A 304 32.06 0.76 -13.59
N VAL A 305 33.30 0.71 -13.10
CA VAL A 305 34.51 0.64 -13.94
C VAL A 305 34.43 -0.58 -14.87
N GLY A 306 34.59 -0.37 -16.18
CA GLY A 306 34.44 -1.43 -17.19
C GLY A 306 32.98 -1.72 -17.60
N ALA A 307 32.07 -0.76 -17.42
CA ALA A 307 30.69 -0.87 -17.87
C ALA A 307 30.61 -1.28 -19.35
N ARG A 308 29.79 -2.30 -19.63
CA ARG A 308 29.56 -2.78 -21.00
C ARG A 308 28.79 -1.72 -21.80
N PRO A 309 29.06 -1.56 -23.10
CA PRO A 309 28.24 -0.74 -23.97
C PRO A 309 26.76 -1.13 -23.86
N GLY A 310 25.87 -0.15 -23.72
CA GLY A 310 24.42 -0.37 -23.57
C GLY A 310 23.95 -0.75 -22.16
N ALA A 311 24.85 -0.96 -21.18
CA ALA A 311 24.46 -1.28 -19.81
C ALA A 311 23.59 -0.18 -19.16
N GLU A 312 23.85 1.09 -19.49
CA GLU A 312 23.04 2.22 -19.02
C GLU A 312 21.61 2.18 -19.55
N VAL A 313 21.41 1.78 -20.81
CA VAL A 313 20.08 1.62 -21.42
C VAL A 313 19.30 0.53 -20.70
N ILE A 314 19.93 -0.62 -20.47
CA ILE A 314 19.35 -1.76 -19.74
C ILE A 314 18.99 -1.36 -18.31
N ALA A 315 19.83 -0.56 -17.64
CA ALA A 315 19.54 -0.05 -16.31
C ALA A 315 18.34 0.92 -16.32
N LEU A 316 18.28 1.85 -17.27
CA LEU A 316 17.17 2.79 -17.41
C LEU A 316 15.84 2.08 -17.69
N GLU A 317 15.83 1.05 -18.54
CA GLU A 317 14.64 0.23 -18.79
C GLU A 317 14.17 -0.50 -17.54
N ALA A 318 15.09 -1.10 -16.78
CA ALA A 318 14.75 -1.77 -15.53
C ALA A 318 14.20 -0.78 -14.48
N ILE A 319 14.77 0.43 -14.40
CA ILE A 319 14.25 1.50 -13.54
C ILE A 319 12.86 1.92 -13.99
N ARG A 320 12.61 2.14 -15.28
CA ARG A 320 11.28 2.49 -15.80
C ARG A 320 10.24 1.44 -15.47
N ARG A 321 10.55 0.15 -15.65
CA ARG A 321 9.66 -0.96 -15.26
C ARG A 321 9.35 -0.96 -13.76
N ALA A 322 10.34 -0.64 -12.92
CA ALA A 322 10.14 -0.53 -11.48
C ALA A 322 9.24 0.68 -11.12
N ILE A 323 9.41 1.81 -11.80
CA ILE A 323 8.58 3.01 -11.65
C ILE A 323 7.14 2.75 -12.10
N GLU A 324 6.96 2.10 -13.25
CA GLU A 324 5.63 1.69 -13.74
C GLU A 324 4.92 0.76 -12.77
N PHE A 325 5.68 -0.13 -12.10
CA PHE A 325 5.12 -1.01 -11.08
C PHE A 325 4.67 -0.26 -9.82
N ASN A 326 5.57 0.51 -9.21
CA ASN A 326 5.29 1.34 -8.03
C ASN A 326 5.95 2.72 -8.21
N PRO A 327 5.17 3.74 -8.57
CA PRO A 327 5.69 5.05 -8.89
C PRO A 327 5.92 5.96 -7.67
N HIS A 328 5.60 5.50 -6.45
CA HIS A 328 5.81 6.28 -5.23
C HIS A 328 7.25 6.18 -4.73
N VAL A 329 7.96 5.08 -5.04
CA VAL A 329 9.34 4.81 -4.60
C VAL A 329 10.35 5.91 -4.99
N PRO A 330 10.35 6.47 -6.20
CA PRO A 330 11.36 7.46 -6.60
C PRO A 330 11.34 8.72 -5.74
N GLU A 331 10.17 9.18 -5.28
CA GLU A 331 10.09 10.37 -4.41
C GLU A 331 10.84 10.15 -3.09
N TYR A 332 10.86 8.93 -2.56
CA TYR A 332 11.65 8.57 -1.37
C TYR A 332 13.12 8.31 -1.69
N LEU A 333 13.43 7.64 -2.80
CA LEU A 333 14.82 7.36 -3.19
C LEU A 333 15.60 8.63 -3.52
N LEU A 334 14.94 9.61 -4.13
CA LEU A 334 15.49 10.92 -4.47
C LEU A 334 15.36 11.92 -3.32
N GLU A 335 14.80 11.50 -2.19
CA GLU A 335 14.59 12.34 -1.00
C GLU A 335 13.77 13.62 -1.27
N LEU A 336 12.94 13.58 -2.31
CA LEU A 336 11.93 14.61 -2.59
C LEU A 336 10.78 14.54 -1.58
N ARG A 337 10.65 13.41 -0.88
CA ARG A 337 9.78 13.26 0.28
C ARG A 337 10.54 12.71 1.49
N ALA A 338 10.21 13.26 2.66
CA ALA A 338 10.70 12.76 3.94
C ALA A 338 10.23 11.32 4.18
N LEU A 339 11.18 10.48 4.61
CA LEU A 339 10.92 9.10 4.96
C LEU A 339 10.31 9.01 6.37
N THR A 340 9.42 8.04 6.60
CA THR A 340 8.85 7.71 7.91
C THR A 340 9.11 6.24 8.26
N LEU A 341 8.76 5.81 9.48
CA LEU A 341 8.81 4.40 9.84
C LEU A 341 7.80 3.62 8.99
N PRO A 342 8.19 2.47 8.41
CA PRO A 342 7.28 1.72 7.56
C PRO A 342 6.18 1.06 8.41
N PRO A 343 4.95 0.91 7.88
CA PRO A 343 3.89 0.17 8.55
C PRO A 343 4.17 -1.34 8.65
N GLU A 344 3.39 -2.06 9.45
CA GLU A 344 3.45 -3.52 9.56
C GLU A 344 2.78 -4.21 8.36
N HIS A 345 1.89 -3.50 7.66
CA HIS A 345 1.26 -3.93 6.42
C HIS A 345 1.45 -2.89 5.32
N VAL A 346 1.55 -3.36 4.08
CA VAL A 346 1.76 -2.54 2.89
C VAL A 346 0.73 -2.85 1.83
N LEU A 347 0.27 -1.81 1.16
CA LEU A 347 -0.51 -1.91 -0.06
C LEU A 347 0.45 -2.15 -1.23
N ARG A 348 0.23 -3.23 -1.98
CA ARG A 348 1.05 -3.53 -3.16
C ARG A 348 0.88 -2.41 -4.20
N ARG A 349 1.99 -1.92 -4.77
CA ARG A 349 2.07 -0.77 -5.68
C ARG A 349 1.72 0.58 -5.05
N GLY A 350 1.45 0.60 -3.74
CA GLY A 350 1.08 1.79 -2.98
C GLY A 350 2.26 2.53 -2.37
N ASP A 351 1.95 3.64 -1.73
CA ASP A 351 2.87 4.52 -1.01
C ASP A 351 3.46 3.83 0.23
N SER A 352 2.68 2.99 0.92
CA SER A 352 3.16 2.20 2.06
C SER A 352 4.24 1.19 1.67
N GLU A 353 4.10 0.50 0.53
CA GLU A 353 5.15 -0.37 -0.01
C GLU A 353 6.39 0.45 -0.40
N ALA A 354 6.20 1.65 -0.95
CA ALA A 354 7.30 2.51 -1.32
C ALA A 354 8.13 2.98 -0.11
N VAL A 355 7.47 3.38 0.97
CA VAL A 355 8.12 3.67 2.26
C VAL A 355 8.85 2.44 2.78
N ALA A 356 8.21 1.27 2.80
CA ALA A 356 8.81 0.03 3.28
C ALA A 356 10.07 -0.38 2.50
N TYR A 357 10.06 -0.21 1.17
CA TYR A 357 11.22 -0.45 0.33
C TYR A 357 12.33 0.57 0.61
N ALA A 358 12.03 1.86 0.47
CA ALA A 358 13.00 2.94 0.55
C ALA A 358 13.67 3.01 1.93
N PHE A 359 12.94 2.70 3.00
CA PHE A 359 13.45 2.71 4.38
C PHE A 359 14.70 1.86 4.56
N PHE A 360 14.75 0.68 3.94
CA PHE A 360 15.91 -0.20 4.02
C PHE A 360 16.88 -0.05 2.83
N HIS A 361 16.39 0.38 1.66
CA HIS A 361 17.16 0.30 0.42
C HIS A 361 17.78 1.62 -0.06
N LEU A 362 17.32 2.78 0.42
CA LEU A 362 17.88 4.09 0.02
C LEU A 362 19.41 4.14 0.21
N ARG A 363 19.91 3.57 1.31
CA ARG A 363 21.36 3.46 1.57
C ARG A 363 22.11 2.65 0.50
N HIS A 364 21.50 1.60 -0.04
CA HIS A 364 22.13 0.79 -1.09
C HIS A 364 22.18 1.56 -2.41
N TRP A 365 21.14 2.33 -2.72
CA TRP A 365 21.14 3.25 -3.87
C TRP A 365 22.19 4.35 -3.73
N ARG A 366 22.36 4.94 -2.54
CA ARG A 366 23.42 5.91 -2.25
C ARG A 366 24.83 5.34 -2.42
N ASN A 367 25.03 4.09 -2.02
CA ASN A 367 26.31 3.40 -2.15
C ASN A 367 26.64 2.99 -3.60
N ALA A 368 25.65 2.95 -4.49
CA ALA A 368 25.86 2.72 -5.92
C ALA A 368 26.03 4.06 -6.64
N GLU A 369 27.28 4.51 -6.78
CA GLU A 369 27.62 5.79 -7.40
C GLU A 369 26.90 5.99 -8.75
N GLY A 370 26.26 7.15 -8.93
CA GLY A 370 25.49 7.48 -10.14
C GLY A 370 24.16 6.77 -10.32
N ALA A 371 23.80 5.75 -9.52
CA ALA A 371 22.52 5.04 -9.66
C ALA A 371 21.31 5.96 -9.41
N LEU A 372 21.38 6.84 -8.40
CA LEU A 372 20.33 7.83 -8.13
C LEU A 372 20.15 8.85 -9.28
N ARG A 373 21.21 9.15 -10.04
CA ARG A 373 21.13 10.01 -11.23
C ARG A 373 20.28 9.34 -12.33
N LEU A 374 20.44 8.03 -12.52
CA LEU A 374 19.61 7.26 -13.44
C LEU A 374 18.15 7.21 -12.99
N VAL A 375 17.91 7.07 -11.68
CA VAL A 375 16.55 7.16 -11.10
C VAL A 375 15.94 8.53 -11.36
N ALA A 376 16.67 9.62 -11.13
CA ALA A 376 16.20 10.98 -11.39
C ALA A 376 15.85 11.21 -12.86
N ALA A 377 16.69 10.74 -13.78
CA ALA A 377 16.45 10.85 -15.22
C ALA A 377 15.20 10.05 -15.67
N ALA A 378 15.05 8.82 -15.19
CA ALA A 378 13.89 7.98 -15.49
C ALA A 378 12.60 8.56 -14.88
N TRP A 379 12.68 9.06 -13.64
CA TRP A 379 11.56 9.67 -12.92
C TRP A 379 11.04 10.93 -13.62
N ALA A 380 11.93 11.84 -14.04
CA ALA A 380 11.54 13.04 -14.80
C ALA A 380 10.88 12.70 -16.15
N GLY A 381 11.22 11.55 -16.74
CA GLY A 381 10.51 11.00 -17.91
C GLY A 381 9.09 10.52 -17.56
N ALA A 382 8.97 9.74 -16.48
CA ALA A 382 7.69 9.18 -16.02
C ALA A 382 6.68 10.25 -15.58
N GLU A 383 7.14 11.31 -14.90
CA GLU A 383 6.30 12.44 -14.50
C GLU A 383 5.71 13.18 -15.72
N ARG A 384 6.49 13.32 -16.80
CA ARG A 384 6.01 13.93 -18.05
C ARG A 384 4.99 13.06 -18.77
N ALA A 385 5.18 11.74 -18.74
CA ALA A 385 4.30 10.77 -19.37
C ALA A 385 2.99 10.50 -18.59
N GLY A 386 2.87 11.00 -17.35
CA GLY A 386 1.68 10.78 -16.53
C GLY A 386 1.51 9.31 -16.13
N ALA A 387 2.62 8.60 -15.89
CA ALA A 387 2.57 7.22 -15.38
C ALA A 387 1.66 7.15 -14.13
N GLY A 388 1.02 6.01 -13.88
CA GLY A 388 0.17 5.79 -12.69
C GLY A 388 -1.25 6.37 -12.74
N ALA A 389 -1.72 6.91 -13.87
CA ALA A 389 -3.06 7.48 -14.10
C ALA A 389 -4.28 6.68 -13.59
N GLY A 390 -4.14 5.40 -13.21
CA GLY A 390 -5.20 4.51 -12.71
C GLY A 390 -5.22 4.24 -11.19
N ALA A 391 -4.31 4.82 -10.39
CA ALA A 391 -4.12 4.47 -8.98
C ALA A 391 -5.09 5.14 -7.97
N GLY A 392 -6.26 5.63 -8.41
CA GLY A 392 -7.17 6.40 -7.56
C GLY A 392 -7.73 5.64 -6.34
N CYS A 393 -7.84 4.31 -6.41
CA CYS A 393 -8.34 3.45 -5.33
C CYS A 393 -7.28 3.20 -4.22
N ALA A 394 -5.99 3.33 -4.54
CA ALA A 394 -4.90 2.99 -3.62
C ALA A 394 -4.70 4.02 -2.48
N ALA A 395 -4.99 5.30 -2.74
CA ALA A 395 -4.72 6.38 -1.80
C ALA A 395 -5.51 6.28 -0.48
N CYS A 396 -6.72 5.70 -0.51
CA CYS A 396 -7.53 5.52 0.70
C CYS A 396 -6.95 4.42 1.60
N ALA A 397 -6.59 3.27 1.04
CA ALA A 397 -5.99 2.17 1.78
C ALA A 397 -4.59 2.55 2.33
N ASP A 398 -3.77 3.23 1.54
CA ASP A 398 -2.48 3.74 2.01
C ASP A 398 -2.63 4.77 3.15
N ARG A 399 -3.70 5.58 3.13
CA ARG A 399 -3.96 6.54 4.21
C ARG A 399 -4.28 5.85 5.54
N GLU A 400 -4.93 4.70 5.50
CA GLU A 400 -5.23 3.90 6.69
C GLU A 400 -4.00 3.15 7.21
N LEU A 401 -3.01 2.85 6.36
CA LEU A 401 -1.78 2.15 6.74
C LEU A 401 -0.68 3.11 7.24
N LEU A 402 -0.47 4.23 6.53
CA LEU A 402 0.61 5.16 6.83
C LEU A 402 0.29 6.04 8.04
N ALA A 403 1.33 6.35 8.82
CA ALA A 403 1.16 7.17 10.01
C ALA A 403 0.47 8.51 9.69
N PRO A 404 -0.48 9.00 10.51
CA PRO A 404 -1.34 10.14 10.15
C PRO A 404 -0.57 11.43 9.83
N HIS A 405 0.61 11.55 10.42
CA HIS A 405 1.52 12.68 10.34
C HIS A 405 2.46 12.63 9.12
N HIS A 406 2.41 11.54 8.35
CA HIS A 406 3.14 11.39 7.09
C HIS A 406 2.31 11.97 5.95
N ALA A 407 2.95 12.78 5.10
CA ALA A 407 2.32 13.35 3.92
C ALA A 407 2.38 12.31 2.79
N MET A 408 1.23 11.84 2.31
CA MET A 408 1.19 10.81 1.26
C MET A 408 1.76 11.28 -0.07
N SER A 409 2.26 10.33 -0.86
CA SER A 409 2.59 10.54 -2.25
C SER A 409 1.35 10.78 -3.09
N ALA A 410 1.23 12.01 -3.61
CA ALA A 410 0.21 12.38 -4.57
C ALA A 410 0.64 11.97 -5.99
N PHE A 411 0.73 10.67 -6.23
CA PHE A 411 0.99 10.10 -7.54
C PHE A 411 -0.18 9.25 -8.03
N PRO A 412 -0.62 9.37 -9.30
CA PRO A 412 -0.17 10.33 -10.31
C PRO A 412 -0.53 11.74 -9.86
N ARG A 413 0.36 12.72 -10.07
CA ARG A 413 0.01 14.12 -9.81
C ARG A 413 -1.12 14.47 -10.76
N ARG A 414 -2.36 14.49 -10.26
CA ARG A 414 -3.50 14.98 -11.03
C ARG A 414 -3.08 16.37 -11.50
N ARG A 415 -2.97 16.56 -12.82
CA ARG A 415 -2.81 17.90 -13.38
C ARG A 415 -4.11 18.63 -13.08
N ALA A 416 -4.19 19.21 -11.89
CA ALA A 416 -5.21 20.14 -11.46
C ALA A 416 -5.20 21.43 -12.30
N ALA A 417 -4.54 21.45 -13.46
CA ALA A 417 -4.56 22.55 -14.41
C ALA A 417 -5.79 22.52 -15.32
N LEU A 418 -6.41 21.35 -15.56
CA LEU A 418 -7.62 21.27 -16.38
C LEU A 418 -8.86 21.79 -15.66
N LEU A 419 -8.96 21.60 -14.35
CA LEU A 419 -10.09 22.08 -13.56
C LEU A 419 -10.20 23.62 -13.47
N PRO A 420 -9.12 24.38 -13.16
CA PRO A 420 -9.15 25.84 -13.17
C PRO A 420 -9.24 26.39 -14.59
N LEU A 421 -8.70 25.70 -15.60
CA LEU A 421 -8.92 26.06 -17.00
C LEU A 421 -10.40 25.90 -17.38
N ALA A 422 -11.02 24.77 -17.04
CA ALA A 422 -12.44 24.53 -17.27
C ALA A 422 -13.30 25.53 -16.49
N ALA A 423 -12.97 25.80 -15.23
CA ALA A 423 -13.67 26.81 -14.43
C ALA A 423 -13.52 28.22 -15.01
N ALA A 424 -12.33 28.59 -15.51
CA ALA A 424 -12.08 29.86 -16.16
C ALA A 424 -12.83 29.97 -17.50
N LEU A 425 -12.89 28.89 -18.29
CA LEU A 425 -13.67 28.83 -19.52
C LEU A 425 -15.17 28.93 -19.23
N CYS A 426 -15.69 28.21 -18.23
CA CYS A 426 -17.08 28.30 -17.81
C CYS A 426 -17.43 29.70 -17.28
N ALA A 427 -16.57 30.31 -16.46
CA ALA A 427 -16.75 31.68 -15.98
C ALA A 427 -16.70 32.68 -17.15
N GLY A 428 -15.79 32.49 -18.12
CA GLY A 428 -15.71 33.29 -19.33
C GLY A 428 -16.99 33.19 -20.17
N CYS A 429 -17.50 31.98 -20.39
CA CYS A 429 -18.77 31.76 -21.09
C CYS A 429 -19.95 32.43 -20.36
N ALA A 430 -20.00 32.35 -19.04
CA ALA A 430 -21.04 33.01 -18.24
C ALA A 430 -20.97 34.54 -18.36
N VAL A 431 -19.77 35.12 -18.32
CA VAL A 431 -19.56 36.57 -18.52
C VAL A 431 -19.98 36.99 -19.93
N LEU A 432 -19.62 36.21 -20.95
CA LEU A 432 -20.03 36.48 -22.33
C LEU A 432 -21.55 36.38 -22.51
N ALA A 433 -22.21 35.40 -21.88
CA ALA A 433 -23.67 35.29 -21.91
C ALA A 433 -24.36 36.48 -21.22
N LEU A 434 -23.84 36.94 -20.08
CA LEU A 434 -24.34 38.13 -19.39
C LEU A 434 -24.11 39.41 -20.20
N ALA A 435 -22.94 39.56 -20.83
CA ALA A 435 -22.65 40.68 -21.71
C ALA A 435 -23.56 40.68 -22.95
N ALA A 436 -23.82 39.50 -23.52
CA ALA A 436 -24.72 39.33 -24.65
C ALA A 436 -26.17 39.69 -24.33
N HIS A 437 -26.63 39.34 -23.14
CA HIS A 437 -27.96 39.72 -22.65
C HIS A 437 -28.05 41.23 -22.39
N ARG A 438 -26.99 41.86 -21.87
CA ARG A 438 -27.01 43.28 -21.47
C ARG A 438 -26.78 44.25 -22.63
N TRP A 439 -26.07 43.82 -23.68
CA TRP A 439 -25.79 44.61 -24.89
C TRP A 439 -26.00 43.79 -26.17
N PRO A 440 -27.25 43.45 -26.54
CA PRO A 440 -27.55 42.53 -27.64
C PRO A 440 -27.02 43.01 -29.01
N ALA A 441 -27.04 44.32 -29.26
CA ALA A 441 -26.54 44.91 -30.51
C ALA A 441 -25.02 44.74 -30.71
N HIS A 442 -24.24 44.71 -29.63
CA HIS A 442 -22.78 44.54 -29.68
C HIS A 442 -22.37 43.06 -29.66
N ALA A 443 -23.18 42.21 -29.02
CA ALA A 443 -22.96 40.78 -28.95
C ALA A 443 -23.05 40.09 -30.32
N HIS A 444 -24.01 40.50 -31.15
CA HIS A 444 -24.15 40.02 -32.53
C HIS A 444 -22.93 40.36 -33.40
N ALA A 445 -22.24 41.47 -33.14
CA ALA A 445 -21.04 41.86 -33.86
C ALA A 445 -19.77 41.12 -33.38
N LEU A 446 -19.75 40.67 -32.12
CA LEU A 446 -18.61 39.98 -31.50
C LEU A 446 -18.64 38.46 -31.71
N LEU A 447 -19.84 37.87 -31.79
CA LEU A 447 -20.09 36.45 -32.05
C LEU A 447 -20.38 36.15 -33.53
N ASP A 448 -20.17 37.12 -34.43
CA ASP A 448 -20.34 36.92 -35.88
C ASP A 448 -19.35 35.85 -36.36
N PRO A 449 -19.82 34.69 -36.88
CA PRO A 449 -18.98 33.57 -37.26
C PRO A 449 -17.92 33.94 -38.29
N ARG A 450 -18.14 35.00 -39.09
CA ARG A 450 -17.17 35.49 -40.09
C ARG A 450 -15.95 36.15 -39.46
N ARG A 451 -16.11 36.85 -38.34
CA ARG A 451 -15.01 37.51 -37.61
C ARG A 451 -14.23 36.53 -36.74
N LEU A 452 -14.93 35.59 -36.11
CA LEU A 452 -14.29 34.50 -35.35
C LEU A 452 -13.42 33.60 -36.25
N HIS A 453 -13.87 33.29 -37.48
CA HIS A 453 -13.04 32.58 -38.46
C HIS A 453 -11.78 33.36 -38.83
N SER A 454 -11.86 34.68 -39.03
CA SER A 454 -10.70 35.50 -39.37
C SER A 454 -9.67 35.64 -38.23
N LEU A 455 -10.13 35.57 -36.97
CA LEU A 455 -9.25 35.62 -35.79
C LEU A 455 -8.56 34.27 -35.52
N LEU A 456 -9.27 33.15 -35.74
CA LEU A 456 -8.70 31.81 -35.59
C LEU A 456 -7.74 31.43 -36.73
N ALA A 457 -7.90 32.03 -37.92
CA ALA A 457 -6.98 31.85 -39.04
C ALA A 457 -5.69 32.70 -38.93
N ALA A 458 -5.64 33.62 -37.96
CA ALA A 458 -4.50 34.52 -37.73
C ALA A 458 -3.61 34.09 -36.55
N VAL A 459 -3.94 32.98 -35.87
CA VAL A 459 -3.12 32.27 -34.89
C VAL A 459 -2.63 30.98 -35.55
#